data_AF-A0A961K6F3-F1
#
_entry.id   AF-A0A961K6F3-F1
#
_cell.length_a   1.000
_cell.length_b   1.000
_cell.length_c   1.000
_cell.angle_alpha   90.00
_cell.angle_beta   90.00
_cell.angle_gamma   90.00
#
_symmetry.space_group_name_H-M   'P 1'
#
loop_
_entity.id
_entity.type
_entity.pdbx_description
1 polymer ?
#
loop_
_entity_poly.entity_id
_entity_poly.type
_entity_poly.pdbx_seq_one_letter_code
_entity_poly.pdbx_strand_id
1 'polypeptide(L)'
;MARQAFIDEVGTTDLGEIIKSGKGFNLLIKPTGSSAVPAAEMILEAYGSSFEALKAAGGDVLQIAQGQIPDAIRNGDGDVYVDTMIKGHPTITEVNLTADTVFLDVPDEAMALLEENGLTPGEFGPWFEDQTGPN
;
A
#
# COMPACT_ATOMS: atom_id res chain seq x y z
N MET A 1 2.29 1.04 -2.53
CA MET A 1 3.39 0.35 -3.24
C MET A 1 3.42 -1.11 -2.82
N ALA A 2 3.93 -2.01 -3.65
CA ALA A 2 4.05 -3.43 -3.34
C ALA A 2 5.42 -3.98 -3.76
N ARG A 3 5.90 -5.03 -3.11
CA ARG A 3 7.15 -5.71 -3.51
C ARG A 3 6.96 -6.39 -4.87
N GLN A 4 7.95 -6.30 -5.76
CA GLN A 4 7.88 -6.95 -7.07
C GLN A 4 7.64 -8.46 -6.95
N ALA A 5 8.33 -9.13 -6.02
CA ALA A 5 8.15 -10.56 -5.79
C ALA A 5 6.71 -10.94 -5.39
N PHE A 6 5.99 -10.06 -4.68
CA PHE A 6 4.59 -10.27 -4.35
C PHE A 6 3.70 -10.08 -5.58
N ILE A 7 3.97 -9.06 -6.40
CA ILE A 7 3.28 -8.85 -7.69
C ILE A 7 3.46 -10.04 -8.62
N ASP A 8 4.67 -10.60 -8.71
CA ASP A 8 4.95 -11.80 -9.50
C ASP A 8 4.16 -13.03 -9.00
N GLU A 9 3.95 -13.12 -7.67
CA GLU A 9 3.19 -14.21 -7.04
C GLU A 9 1.68 -14.10 -7.29
N VAL A 10 1.11 -12.89 -7.23
CA VAL A 10 -0.34 -12.67 -7.43
C VAL A 10 -0.71 -12.44 -8.90
N GLY A 11 0.25 -12.07 -9.74
CA GLY A 11 0.09 -11.95 -11.19
C GLY A 11 -0.65 -10.70 -11.68
N THR A 12 -0.86 -9.70 -10.81
CA THR A 12 -1.55 -8.44 -11.15
C THR A 12 -0.99 -7.28 -10.34
N THR A 13 -1.05 -6.07 -10.90
CA THR A 13 -0.75 -4.80 -10.22
C THR A 13 -2.02 -4.07 -9.77
N ASP A 14 -3.20 -4.64 -10.03
CA ASP A 14 -4.47 -4.07 -9.59
C ASP A 14 -4.72 -4.43 -8.12
N LEU A 15 -4.59 -3.42 -7.24
CA LEU A 15 -4.80 -3.60 -5.80
C LEU A 15 -6.25 -4.05 -5.49
N GLY A 16 -7.22 -3.61 -6.28
CA GLY A 16 -8.61 -4.01 -6.13
C GLY A 16 -8.83 -5.49 -6.44
N GLU A 17 -8.20 -6.01 -7.51
CA GLU A 17 -8.17 -7.44 -7.81
C GLU A 17 -7.48 -8.25 -6.71
N ILE A 18 -6.35 -7.76 -6.20
CA ILE A 18 -5.63 -8.41 -5.09
C ILE A 18 -6.54 -8.54 -3.87
N ILE A 19 -7.23 -7.46 -3.48
CA ILE A 19 -8.15 -7.49 -2.32
C ILE A 19 -9.34 -8.41 -2.58
N LYS A 20 -9.99 -8.29 -3.75
CA LYS A 20 -11.15 -9.13 -4.16
C LYS A 20 -10.82 -10.61 -4.27
N SER A 21 -9.56 -10.97 -4.51
CA SER A 21 -9.12 -12.37 -4.54
C SER A 21 -9.33 -13.09 -3.19
N GLY A 22 -9.42 -12.34 -2.08
CA GLY A 22 -9.53 -12.89 -0.73
C GLY A 22 -8.26 -13.57 -0.22
N LYS A 23 -7.14 -13.48 -0.96
CA LYS A 23 -5.84 -13.97 -0.50
C LYS A 23 -5.28 -13.02 0.57
N GLY A 24 -4.87 -13.57 1.71
CA GLY A 24 -4.15 -12.81 2.73
C GLY A 24 -2.80 -12.32 2.21
N PHE A 25 -2.43 -11.10 2.57
CA PHE A 25 -1.11 -10.50 2.32
C PHE A 25 -0.68 -9.69 3.55
N ASN A 26 0.62 -9.43 3.67
CA ASN A 26 1.16 -8.64 4.77
C ASN A 26 1.10 -7.16 4.43
N LEU A 27 0.12 -6.46 5.01
CA LEU A 27 -0.04 -5.01 4.87
C LEU A 27 0.87 -4.29 5.88
N LEU A 28 1.85 -3.57 5.36
CA LEU A 28 2.70 -2.68 6.13
C LEU A 28 2.07 -1.28 6.18
N ILE A 29 1.99 -0.67 7.36
CA ILE A 29 1.50 0.69 7.56
C ILE A 29 2.17 1.34 8.79
N LYS A 30 2.10 2.67 8.87
CA LYS A 30 2.50 3.40 10.09
C LYS A 30 1.55 3.07 11.27
N PRO A 31 1.95 3.30 12.53
CA PRO A 31 1.13 2.96 13.68
C PRO A 31 -0.14 3.81 13.78
N THR A 32 -1.09 3.31 14.56
CA THR A 32 -2.34 4.00 14.92
C THR A 32 -2.07 5.43 15.37
N GLY A 33 -2.85 6.38 14.84
CA GLY A 33 -2.62 7.83 14.95
C GLY A 33 -2.04 8.45 13.68
N SER A 34 -1.55 7.65 12.73
CA SER A 34 -1.26 8.08 11.36
C SER A 34 -2.53 8.13 10.50
N SER A 35 -2.61 9.10 9.58
CA SER A 35 -3.62 9.16 8.52
C SER A 35 -3.58 7.97 7.56
N ALA A 36 -2.45 7.26 7.47
CA ALA A 36 -2.33 6.06 6.64
C ALA A 36 -3.24 4.92 7.10
N VAL A 37 -3.57 4.87 8.39
CA VAL A 37 -4.41 3.80 8.97
C VAL A 37 -5.86 3.89 8.44
N PRO A 38 -6.60 4.99 8.64
CA PRO A 38 -7.97 5.09 8.10
C PRO A 38 -7.99 5.06 6.57
N ALA A 39 -6.95 5.55 5.89
CA ALA A 39 -6.84 5.43 4.44
C ALA A 39 -6.78 3.95 3.99
N ALA A 40 -5.95 3.13 4.65
CA ALA A 40 -5.84 1.71 4.34
C ALA A 40 -7.13 0.94 4.69
N GLU A 41 -7.81 1.30 5.78
CA GLU A 41 -9.11 0.71 6.14
C GLU A 41 -10.15 0.98 5.04
N MET A 42 -10.28 2.23 4.58
CA MET A 42 -11.20 2.58 3.48
C MET A 42 -10.85 1.87 2.17
N ILE A 43 -9.57 1.73 1.84
CA ILE A 43 -9.15 0.98 0.64
C ILE A 43 -9.62 -0.48 0.71
N LEU A 44 -9.49 -1.14 1.87
CA LEU A 44 -9.97 -2.51 2.06
C LEU A 44 -11.51 -2.58 2.06
N GLU A 45 -12.16 -1.64 2.74
CA GLU A 45 -13.62 -1.56 2.88
C GLU A 45 -14.31 -1.44 1.53
N ALA A 46 -13.78 -0.60 0.63
CA ALA A 46 -14.31 -0.41 -0.71
C ALA A 46 -14.40 -1.73 -1.51
N TYR A 47 -13.58 -2.73 -1.16
CA TYR A 47 -13.50 -4.03 -1.80
C TYR A 47 -14.04 -5.16 -0.93
N GLY A 48 -14.82 -4.85 0.11
CA GLY A 48 -15.49 -5.83 0.97
C GLY A 48 -14.55 -6.56 1.95
N SER A 49 -13.38 -5.97 2.23
CA SER A 49 -12.38 -6.52 3.15
C SER A 49 -12.21 -5.63 4.39
N SER A 50 -11.33 -6.04 5.30
CA SER A 50 -10.95 -5.31 6.50
C SER A 50 -9.60 -5.82 7.01
N PHE A 51 -9.00 -5.15 7.98
CA PHE A 51 -7.81 -5.69 8.66
C PHE A 51 -8.07 -7.06 9.31
N GLU A 52 -9.27 -7.28 9.85
CA GLU A 52 -9.65 -8.56 10.42
C GLU A 52 -9.80 -9.64 9.35
N ALA A 53 -10.43 -9.31 8.21
CA ALA A 53 -10.58 -10.23 7.09
C ALA A 53 -9.22 -10.61 6.48
N LEU A 54 -8.31 -9.63 6.33
CA LEU A 54 -6.95 -9.86 5.84
C LEU A 54 -6.18 -10.85 6.73
N LYS A 55 -6.28 -10.66 8.06
CA LYS A 55 -5.69 -11.57 9.05
C LYS A 55 -6.31 -12.95 9.03
N ALA A 56 -7.64 -13.03 8.92
CA ALA A 56 -8.37 -14.30 8.82
C ALA A 56 -8.01 -15.08 7.54
N ALA A 57 -7.63 -14.38 6.46
CA ALA A 57 -7.17 -14.96 5.20
C ALA A 57 -5.68 -15.38 5.21
N GLY A 58 -4.99 -15.27 6.35
CA GLY A 58 -3.60 -15.69 6.52
C GLY A 58 -2.55 -14.61 6.27
N GLY A 59 -2.97 -13.35 6.08
CA GLY A 59 -2.08 -12.18 6.06
C GLY A 59 -1.89 -11.57 7.44
N ASP A 60 -1.28 -10.38 7.48
CA ASP A 60 -1.12 -9.59 8.70
C ASP A 60 -1.20 -8.08 8.41
N VAL A 61 -1.38 -7.28 9.46
CA VAL A 61 -1.29 -5.82 9.41
C VAL A 61 -0.16 -5.38 10.33
N LEU A 62 0.98 -5.10 9.73
CA LEU A 62 2.22 -4.72 10.39
C LEU A 62 2.25 -3.19 10.59
N GLN A 63 1.95 -2.77 11.80
CA GLN A 63 2.07 -1.37 12.22
C GLN A 63 3.46 -1.09 12.78
N ILE A 64 4.32 -0.41 12.02
CA ILE A 64 5.71 -0.14 12.42
C ILE A 64 6.11 1.32 12.23
N ALA A 65 7.11 1.76 12.99
CA ALA A 65 7.60 3.14 12.91
C ALA A 65 8.26 3.42 11.55
N GLN A 66 8.20 4.67 11.11
CA GLN A 66 8.67 5.08 9.79
C GLN A 66 10.13 4.68 9.48
N GLY A 67 11.02 4.71 10.48
CA GLY A 67 12.42 4.31 10.31
C GLY A 67 12.65 2.80 10.15
N GLN A 68 11.64 1.98 10.39
CA GLN A 68 11.71 0.51 10.27
C GLN A 68 11.17 0.01 8.92
N ILE A 69 10.47 0.87 8.18
CA ILE A 69 9.75 0.51 6.94
C ILE A 69 10.70 0.03 5.83
N PRO A 70 11.83 0.69 5.55
CA PRO A 70 12.75 0.22 4.52
C PRO A 70 13.31 -1.18 4.80
N ASP A 71 13.68 -1.46 6.05
CA ASP A 71 14.18 -2.77 6.45
C ASP A 71 13.10 -3.86 6.35
N ALA A 72 11.87 -3.57 6.80
CA ALA A 72 10.76 -4.52 6.72
C ALA A 72 10.43 -4.89 5.27
N ILE A 73 10.41 -3.92 4.36
CA ILE A 73 10.16 -4.17 2.93
C ILE A 73 11.32 -4.96 2.32
N ARG A 74 12.57 -4.56 2.59
CA ARG A 74 13.77 -5.24 2.07
C ARG A 74 13.87 -6.70 2.51
N ASN A 75 13.48 -7.00 3.76
CA ASN A 75 13.51 -8.34 4.31
C ASN A 75 12.32 -9.21 3.87
N GLY A 76 11.33 -8.63 3.19
CA GLY A 76 10.13 -9.34 2.76
C GLY A 76 9.07 -9.51 3.84
N ASP A 77 9.14 -8.74 4.93
CA ASP A 77 8.16 -8.80 6.03
C ASP A 77 6.79 -8.22 5.62
N GLY A 78 6.78 -7.23 4.71
CA GLY A 78 5.57 -6.61 4.17
C GLY A 78 5.44 -6.78 2.66
N ASP A 79 4.25 -7.13 2.19
CA ASP A 79 3.93 -7.30 0.76
C ASP A 79 3.48 -5.99 0.12
N VAL A 80 2.58 -5.28 0.81
CA VAL A 80 1.99 -4.03 0.37
C VAL A 80 2.24 -2.97 1.45
N TYR A 81 2.72 -1.80 1.05
CA TYR A 81 2.89 -0.64 1.92
C TYR A 81 1.96 0.50 1.50
N VAL A 82 1.15 0.99 2.44
CA VAL A 82 0.23 2.12 2.29
C VAL A 82 0.68 3.28 3.19
N ASP A 83 0.75 4.48 2.62
CA ASP A 83 1.10 5.70 3.35
C ASP A 83 0.45 6.93 2.70
N THR A 84 0.31 7.99 3.48
CA THR A 84 0.02 9.33 2.96
C THR A 84 1.33 10.09 2.87
N MET A 85 1.80 10.38 1.65
CA MET A 85 3.16 10.88 1.42
C MET A 85 3.20 12.24 0.71
N ILE A 86 4.37 12.88 0.78
CA ILE A 86 4.70 14.13 0.08
C ILE A 86 5.79 13.88 -0.97
N LYS A 87 5.99 14.84 -1.88
CA LYS A 87 7.13 14.82 -2.81
C LYS A 87 8.46 14.78 -2.07
N GLY A 88 9.31 13.82 -2.44
CA GLY A 88 10.61 13.61 -1.83
C GLY A 88 10.54 12.98 -0.43
N HIS A 89 9.47 12.25 -0.10
CA HIS A 89 9.35 11.58 1.19
C HIS A 89 10.51 10.60 1.42
N PRO A 90 11.37 10.81 2.44
CA PRO A 90 12.66 10.13 2.56
C PRO A 90 12.53 8.60 2.68
N THR A 91 11.51 8.11 3.38
CA THR A 91 11.26 6.67 3.50
C THR A 91 10.94 6.02 2.17
N ILE A 92 10.19 6.69 1.29
CA ILE A 92 9.81 6.12 -0.01
C ILE A 92 11.03 6.10 -0.93
N THR A 93 11.82 7.18 -0.90
CA THR A 93 13.11 7.23 -1.58
C THR A 93 14.02 6.08 -1.15
N GLU A 94 14.15 5.83 0.15
CA GLU A 94 14.98 4.73 0.66
C GLU A 94 14.45 3.35 0.27
N VAL A 95 13.13 3.14 0.34
CA VAL A 95 12.50 1.88 -0.11
C VAL A 95 12.83 1.63 -1.58
N ASN A 96 12.58 2.60 -2.47
CA ASN A 96 12.87 2.47 -3.90
C ASN A 96 14.35 2.22 -4.20
N LEU A 97 15.26 2.80 -3.41
CA LEU A 97 16.70 2.60 -3.60
C LEU A 97 17.20 1.24 -3.07
N THR A 98 16.41 0.55 -2.25
CA THR A 98 16.91 -0.63 -1.50
C THR A 98 16.07 -1.88 -1.63
N ALA A 99 14.93 -1.81 -2.32
CA ALA A 99 14.06 -2.95 -2.60
C ALA A 99 13.34 -2.78 -3.95
N ASP A 100 13.17 -3.89 -4.67
CA ASP A 100 12.38 -3.92 -5.90
C ASP A 100 10.90 -3.80 -5.58
N THR A 101 10.28 -2.69 -5.99
CA THR A 101 8.88 -2.39 -5.70
C THR A 101 8.16 -1.79 -6.89
N VAL A 102 6.83 -1.92 -6.89
CA VAL A 102 5.94 -1.33 -7.88
C VAL A 102 5.00 -0.36 -7.16
N PHE A 103 4.80 0.81 -7.76
CA PHE A 103 3.75 1.73 -7.33
C PHE A 103 2.41 1.24 -7.87
N LEU A 104 1.47 1.02 -6.96
CA LEU A 104 0.10 0.65 -7.31
C LEU A 104 -0.77 1.89 -7.16
N ASP A 105 -1.69 2.07 -8.09
CA ASP A 105 -2.72 3.09 -7.99
C ASP A 105 -3.72 2.74 -6.90
N VAL A 106 -4.34 3.76 -6.32
CA VAL A 106 -5.50 3.55 -5.47
C VAL A 106 -6.69 3.25 -6.40
N PRO A 107 -7.33 2.07 -6.29
CA PRO A 107 -8.39 1.70 -7.21
C PRO A 107 -9.63 2.61 -7.12
N ASP A 108 -10.38 2.76 -8.22
CA ASP A 108 -11.49 3.73 -8.34
C ASP A 108 -12.54 3.63 -7.22
N GLU A 109 -12.99 2.42 -6.84
CA GLU A 109 -13.98 2.24 -5.76
C GLU A 109 -13.43 2.73 -4.41
N ALA A 110 -12.12 2.56 -4.16
CA ALA A 110 -11.47 3.07 -2.95
C ALA A 110 -11.29 4.59 -3.01
N MET A 111 -10.94 5.14 -4.18
CA MET A 111 -10.86 6.59 -4.38
C MET A 111 -12.21 7.27 -4.09
N ALA A 112 -13.30 6.71 -4.58
CA ALA A 112 -14.65 7.23 -4.32
C ALA A 112 -14.98 7.26 -2.82
N LEU A 113 -14.62 6.19 -2.07
CA LEU A 113 -14.85 6.14 -0.62
C LEU A 113 -13.96 7.14 0.13
N LEU A 114 -12.69 7.28 -0.28
CA LEU A 114 -11.76 8.26 0.28
C LEU A 114 -12.27 9.70 0.07
N GLU A 115 -12.81 10.00 -1.12
CA GLU A 115 -13.43 11.28 -1.47
C GLU A 115 -14.65 11.61 -0.61
N GLU A 116 -15.58 10.65 -0.46
CA GLU A 116 -16.75 10.79 0.40
C GLU A 116 -16.37 11.12 1.84
N ASN A 117 -15.21 10.63 2.28
CA ASN A 117 -14.65 10.84 3.61
C ASN A 117 -13.66 12.01 3.70
N GLY A 118 -13.65 12.89 2.69
CA GLY A 118 -13.01 14.21 2.77
C GLY A 118 -11.57 14.28 2.26
N LEU A 119 -11.07 13.24 1.61
CA LEU A 119 -9.84 13.33 0.82
C LEU A 119 -10.13 13.92 -0.56
N THR A 120 -9.10 14.40 -1.24
CA THR A 120 -9.19 14.88 -2.61
C THR A 120 -8.20 14.10 -3.47
N PRO A 121 -8.60 13.56 -4.63
CA PRO A 121 -7.68 12.90 -5.54
C PRO A 121 -6.57 13.85 -5.94
N GLY A 122 -5.36 13.34 -5.92
CA GLY A 122 -4.19 14.01 -6.44
C GLY A 122 -3.43 13.06 -7.33
N GLU A 123 -2.72 13.62 -8.30
CA GLU A 123 -1.75 12.87 -9.08
C GLU A 123 -0.38 12.94 -8.40
N PHE A 124 0.31 11.81 -8.38
CA PHE A 124 1.60 11.62 -7.77
C PHE A 124 2.58 11.11 -8.81
N GLY A 125 3.77 11.73 -8.87
CA GLY A 125 4.82 11.29 -9.78
C GLY A 125 4.70 11.78 -11.23
N PRO A 126 5.53 11.25 -12.14
CA PRO A 126 6.65 10.36 -11.84
C PRO A 126 7.76 11.11 -11.08
N TRP A 127 8.11 10.63 -9.89
CA TRP A 127 9.18 11.17 -9.03
C TRP A 127 10.31 10.18 -8.80
N PHE A 128 10.11 8.91 -9.15
CA PHE A 128 11.07 7.83 -9.01
C PHE A 128 11.25 7.11 -10.35
N GLU A 129 12.42 6.50 -10.56
CA GLU A 129 12.78 5.85 -11.83
C GLU A 129 11.85 4.67 -12.16
N ASP A 130 11.40 3.94 -11.13
CA ASP A 130 10.55 2.75 -11.28
C ASP A 130 9.05 3.08 -11.41
N GLN A 131 8.69 4.37 -11.50
CA GLN A 131 7.32 4.77 -11.77
C GLN A 131 7.05 4.78 -13.26
N THR A 132 6.21 3.85 -13.71
CA THR A 132 5.83 3.68 -15.12
C THR A 132 4.89 4.79 -15.63
N GLY A 133 4.36 5.63 -14.73
CA GLY A 133 3.53 6.80 -15.02
C GLY A 133 3.29 7.64 -13.75
N PRO A 134 2.51 8.73 -13.85
CA PRO A 134 1.85 9.29 -12.67
C PRO A 134 0.80 8.29 -12.14
N ASN A 135 0.72 8.19 -10.83
CA ASN A 135 -0.20 7.35 -10.07
C ASN A 135 -1.18 8.21 -9.24
#